data_AF-A0A931RI27-F1
#
_entry.id   AF-A0A931RI27-F1
#
_cell.length_a   1.000
_cell.length_b   1.000
_cell.length_c   1.000
_cell.angle_alpha   90.00
_cell.angle_beta   90.00
_cell.angle_gamma   90.00
#
_symmetry.space_group_name_H-M   'P 1'
#
loop_
_entity.id
_entity.type
_entity.pdbx_description
1 polymer ?
#
loop_
_entity_poly.entity_id
_entity_poly.type
_entity_poly.pdbx_seq_one_letter_code
_entity_poly.pdbx_strand_id
1 'polypeptide(L)'
;MADGKGTAEIQRLFDTGAHFAQVKSRRHPSMKPYLVGTKGRQEIIDLVKTAEQLEAAKGVLSALAKEGKTVLYVGGKVEISALVKKSAQEIGAPYVAARWLGGTISNWSEIKKRIDRLAEILEKTAAGTLAKQHTKLELVKIEREKKRLSERLDGITTLTKKPDALLVVDTKHEKHAVKEANDAGIPIIAIMSSDCDIKDAAYPIVANDTSRKTVELILSELTEAFADIKKAADILKKHSGASALKKADRELKAGVIGSYTHDGGIGAMVLLSCETDFVAKSPEFSALARELAMQVAAMDPETTEDLLAQAYIKDAGKTVRNLLDEAAQKFGERTEATRFVRLSSR
;
A
#
# COMPACT_ATOMS: atom_id res chain seq x y z
N MET A 1 -22.31 -8.91 24.25
CA MET A 1 -21.33 -7.80 24.37
C MET A 1 -21.03 -7.08 23.04
N ALA A 2 -21.61 -7.50 21.90
CA ALA A 2 -21.40 -6.85 20.59
C ALA A 2 -22.25 -5.57 20.38
N ASP A 3 -23.46 -5.49 20.97
CA ASP A 3 -24.37 -4.36 20.75
C ASP A 3 -23.89 -3.02 21.32
N GLY A 4 -23.04 -3.04 22.37
CA GLY A 4 -22.59 -1.82 23.04
C GLY A 4 -21.57 -0.99 22.25
N LYS A 5 -20.79 -1.60 21.34
CA LYS A 5 -19.81 -0.88 20.52
C LYS A 5 -20.48 -0.06 19.42
N GLY A 6 -21.45 -0.64 18.73
CA GLY A 6 -22.20 0.05 17.67
C GLY A 6 -22.94 1.27 18.20
N THR A 7 -23.55 1.18 19.39
CA THR A 7 -24.24 2.33 20.01
C THR A 7 -23.28 3.49 20.34
N ALA A 8 -22.07 3.18 20.82
CA ALA A 8 -21.08 4.20 21.16
C ALA A 8 -20.53 4.92 19.91
N GLU A 9 -20.29 4.20 18.82
CA GLU A 9 -19.84 4.78 17.54
C GLU A 9 -20.91 5.68 16.91
N ILE A 10 -22.16 5.21 16.88
CA ILE A 10 -23.29 5.99 16.40
C ILE A 10 -23.46 7.27 17.23
N GLN A 11 -23.28 7.19 18.55
CA GLN A 11 -23.34 8.38 19.41
C GLN A 11 -22.26 9.40 19.06
N ARG A 12 -21.02 8.97 18.82
CA ARG A 12 -19.93 9.89 18.38
C ARG A 12 -20.26 10.56 17.05
N LEU A 13 -20.75 9.78 16.07
CA LEU A 13 -21.18 10.32 14.78
C LEU A 13 -22.34 11.31 14.95
N PHE A 14 -23.28 11.01 15.85
CA PHE A 14 -24.40 11.89 16.16
C PHE A 14 -23.94 13.23 16.76
N ASP A 15 -23.04 13.20 17.74
CA ASP A 15 -22.52 14.37 18.46
C ASP A 15 -21.73 15.33 17.55
N THR A 16 -21.08 14.82 16.50
CA THR A 16 -20.39 15.66 15.50
C THR A 16 -21.32 16.30 14.47
N GLY A 17 -22.59 15.87 14.42
CA GLY A 17 -23.55 16.32 13.42
C GLY A 17 -23.44 15.58 12.09
N ALA A 18 -22.96 14.33 12.08
CA ALA A 18 -22.80 13.55 10.85
C ALA A 18 -24.13 13.22 10.15
N HIS A 19 -25.23 13.23 10.90
CA HIS A 19 -26.57 12.88 10.43
C HIS A 19 -27.24 13.98 9.60
N PHE A 20 -26.68 15.19 9.54
CA PHE A 20 -27.27 16.28 8.76
C PHE A 20 -26.88 16.17 7.28
N ALA A 21 -27.86 16.06 6.41
CA ALA A 21 -27.70 16.10 4.96
C ALA A 21 -28.06 17.48 4.37
N GLN A 22 -27.74 17.67 3.09
CA GLN A 22 -28.17 18.83 2.32
C GLN A 22 -29.71 18.86 2.16
N VAL A 23 -30.23 19.98 1.64
CA VAL A 23 -31.65 20.14 1.31
C VAL A 23 -32.09 19.17 0.21
N LYS A 24 -33.36 18.73 0.27
CA LYS A 24 -33.95 17.77 -0.69
C LYS A 24 -33.79 18.15 -2.17
N SER A 25 -33.73 19.43 -2.50
CA SER A 25 -33.53 19.91 -3.89
C SER A 25 -32.12 19.69 -4.43
N ARG A 26 -31.13 19.53 -3.55
CA ARG A 26 -29.74 19.24 -3.93
C ARG A 26 -29.44 17.74 -3.99
N ARG A 27 -30.28 16.92 -3.35
CA ARG A 27 -30.05 15.49 -3.18
C ARG A 27 -29.89 14.76 -4.52
N HIS A 28 -28.91 13.88 -4.59
CA HIS A 28 -28.79 12.93 -5.70
C HIS A 28 -29.76 11.75 -5.52
N PRO A 29 -30.47 11.29 -6.58
CA PRO A 29 -31.45 10.19 -6.45
C PRO A 29 -30.89 8.90 -5.83
N SER A 30 -29.61 8.60 -6.07
CA SER A 30 -28.94 7.41 -5.51
C SER A 30 -28.83 7.42 -3.98
N MET A 31 -28.93 8.59 -3.35
CA MET A 31 -28.76 8.74 -1.91
C MET A 31 -30.05 8.44 -1.12
N LYS A 32 -31.19 8.26 -1.80
CA LYS A 32 -32.48 7.96 -1.17
C LYS A 32 -32.46 6.80 -0.16
N PRO A 33 -31.75 5.67 -0.39
CA PRO A 33 -31.71 4.57 0.57
C PRO A 33 -30.94 4.88 1.86
N TYR A 34 -30.11 5.92 1.87
CA TYR A 34 -29.25 6.30 3.01
C TYR A 34 -29.85 7.43 3.84
N LEU A 35 -31.08 7.85 3.53
CA LEU A 35 -31.78 8.93 4.22
C LEU A 35 -33.01 8.38 4.94
N VAL A 36 -33.19 8.81 6.19
CA VAL A 36 -34.29 8.34 7.06
C VAL A 36 -35.50 9.27 6.99
N GLY A 37 -35.26 10.58 6.88
CA GLY A 37 -36.32 11.58 6.92
C GLY A 37 -35.82 13.00 6.77
N THR A 38 -36.61 13.96 7.22
CA THR A 38 -36.29 15.39 7.14
C THR A 38 -36.51 16.07 8.49
N LYS A 39 -35.59 16.95 8.89
CA LYS A 39 -35.75 17.85 10.04
C LYS A 39 -35.72 19.30 9.53
N GLY A 40 -36.88 19.95 9.51
CA GLY A 40 -37.01 21.26 8.89
C GLY A 40 -36.75 21.18 7.38
N ARG A 41 -35.69 21.85 6.89
CA ARG A 41 -35.31 21.85 5.46
C ARG A 41 -34.22 20.85 5.08
N GLN A 42 -33.52 20.28 6.06
CA GLN A 42 -32.42 19.35 5.83
C GLN A 42 -32.92 17.91 5.89
N GLU A 43 -32.38 17.06 5.03
CA GLU A 43 -32.57 15.61 5.14
C GLU A 43 -31.68 15.04 6.24
N ILE A 44 -32.05 13.86 6.75
CA ILE A 44 -31.33 13.16 7.82
C ILE A 44 -30.74 11.88 7.25
N ILE A 45 -29.43 11.71 7.42
CA ILE A 45 -28.66 10.52 7.03
C ILE A 45 -28.84 9.42 8.08
N ASP A 46 -28.95 8.19 7.60
CA ASP A 46 -28.98 6.98 8.42
C ASP A 46 -27.59 6.64 8.97
N LEU A 47 -27.34 6.98 10.24
CA LEU A 47 -26.06 6.74 10.88
C LEU A 47 -25.75 5.26 11.09
N VAL A 48 -26.73 4.37 11.10
CA VAL A 48 -26.49 2.93 11.22
C VAL A 48 -25.74 2.46 9.97
N LYS A 49 -26.21 2.89 8.79
CA LYS A 49 -25.54 2.60 7.52
C LYS A 49 -24.19 3.31 7.41
N THR A 50 -24.08 4.54 7.91
CA THR A 50 -22.80 5.24 7.96
C THR A 50 -21.77 4.47 8.78
N ALA A 51 -22.15 3.91 9.94
CA ALA A 51 -21.26 3.12 10.77
C ALA A 51 -20.82 1.82 10.08
N GLU A 52 -21.75 1.10 9.44
CA GLU A 52 -21.42 -0.10 8.64
C GLU A 52 -20.46 0.21 7.48
N GLN A 53 -20.69 1.33 6.78
CA GLN A 53 -19.82 1.81 5.71
C GLN A 53 -18.43 2.19 6.21
N LEU A 54 -18.36 2.84 7.38
CA LEU A 54 -17.11 3.24 8.00
C LEU A 54 -16.27 2.02 8.39
N GLU A 55 -16.88 1.00 9.00
CA GLU A 55 -16.21 -0.26 9.32
C GLU A 55 -15.73 -1.01 8.07
N ALA A 56 -16.53 -1.05 7.01
CA ALA A 56 -16.11 -1.62 5.73
C ALA A 56 -14.89 -0.87 5.14
N ALA A 57 -14.91 0.46 5.17
CA ALA A 57 -13.81 1.30 4.69
C ALA A 57 -12.53 1.13 5.53
N LYS A 58 -12.65 1.05 6.88
CA LYS A 58 -11.55 0.74 7.79
C LYS A 58 -10.92 -0.62 7.46
N GLY A 59 -11.74 -1.63 7.17
CA GLY A 59 -11.28 -2.96 6.77
C GLY A 59 -10.45 -2.94 5.48
N VAL A 60 -10.89 -2.19 4.48
CA VAL A 60 -10.18 -2.04 3.19
C VAL A 60 -8.86 -1.29 3.37
N LEU A 61 -8.87 -0.15 4.09
CA LEU A 61 -7.64 0.60 4.36
C LEU A 61 -6.63 -0.23 5.14
N SER A 62 -7.11 -1.02 6.11
CA SER A 62 -6.29 -1.96 6.85
C SER A 62 -5.64 -3.00 5.94
N ALA A 63 -6.38 -3.56 4.97
CA ALA A 63 -5.84 -4.51 4.00
C ALA A 63 -4.79 -3.86 3.09
N LEU A 64 -5.07 -2.66 2.57
CA LEU A 64 -4.12 -1.90 1.75
C LEU A 64 -2.83 -1.58 2.51
N ALA A 65 -2.94 -1.25 3.80
CA ALA A 65 -1.77 -1.02 4.66
C ALA A 65 -0.93 -2.29 4.84
N LYS A 66 -1.54 -3.48 5.01
CA LYS A 66 -0.82 -4.76 5.13
C LYS A 66 -0.03 -5.07 3.87
N GLU A 67 -0.61 -4.80 2.71
CA GLU A 67 0.03 -4.99 1.41
C GLU A 67 1.11 -3.93 1.11
N GLY A 68 1.19 -2.87 1.93
CA GLY A 68 2.10 -1.75 1.72
C GLY A 68 1.76 -0.92 0.47
N LYS A 69 0.47 -0.87 0.11
CA LYS A 69 -0.06 -0.07 -0.99
C LYS A 69 -0.15 1.41 -0.60
N THR A 70 -0.06 2.27 -1.61
CA THR A 70 -0.08 3.72 -1.41
C THR A 70 -1.50 4.27 -1.55
N VAL A 71 -2.00 4.90 -0.50
CA VAL A 71 -3.29 5.61 -0.50
C VAL A 71 -3.06 7.10 -0.65
N LEU A 72 -3.72 7.73 -1.62
CA LEU A 72 -3.69 9.18 -1.84
C LEU A 72 -4.88 9.87 -1.18
N TYR A 73 -4.62 10.79 -0.27
CA TYR A 73 -5.63 11.57 0.42
C TYR A 73 -6.02 12.78 -0.44
N VAL A 74 -7.31 13.01 -0.70
CA VAL A 74 -7.78 14.06 -1.60
C VAL A 74 -8.91 14.86 -0.95
N GLY A 75 -8.76 16.18 -0.91
CA GLY A 75 -9.82 17.09 -0.47
C GLY A 75 -9.36 18.55 -0.55
N GLY A 76 -9.75 19.24 -1.61
CA GLY A 76 -9.38 20.62 -1.92
C GLY A 76 -10.38 21.66 -1.39
N LYS A 77 -11.47 21.23 -0.77
CA LYS A 77 -12.49 22.10 -0.19
C LYS A 77 -11.88 22.93 0.94
N VAL A 78 -12.08 24.26 0.95
CA VAL A 78 -11.35 25.20 1.82
C VAL A 78 -11.47 24.83 3.30
N GLU A 79 -12.65 24.45 3.76
CA GLU A 79 -12.94 24.10 5.15
C GLU A 79 -12.23 22.80 5.62
N ILE A 80 -11.90 21.92 4.67
CA ILE A 80 -11.45 20.54 4.91
C ILE A 80 -9.98 20.33 4.52
N SER A 81 -9.45 21.12 3.58
CA SER A 81 -8.08 21.02 3.05
C SER A 81 -7.01 20.88 4.15
N ALA A 82 -7.12 21.68 5.22
CA ALA A 82 -6.21 21.63 6.35
C ALA A 82 -6.27 20.30 7.13
N LEU A 83 -7.47 19.71 7.27
CA LEU A 83 -7.65 18.41 7.95
C LEU A 83 -7.07 17.26 7.12
N VAL A 84 -7.30 17.28 5.82
CA VAL A 84 -6.77 16.27 4.89
C VAL A 84 -5.25 16.30 4.88
N LYS A 85 -4.66 17.50 4.80
CA LYS A 85 -3.21 17.69 4.90
C LYS A 85 -2.66 17.17 6.23
N LYS A 86 -3.27 17.56 7.36
CA LYS A 86 -2.84 17.13 8.70
C LYS A 86 -2.85 15.60 8.83
N SER A 87 -3.98 14.97 8.50
CA SER A 87 -4.17 13.51 8.67
C SER A 87 -3.19 12.71 7.80
N ALA A 88 -2.96 13.14 6.55
CA ALA A 88 -2.00 12.47 5.68
C ALA A 88 -0.55 12.66 6.16
N GLN A 89 -0.19 13.84 6.67
CA GLN A 89 1.14 14.14 7.18
C GLN A 89 1.48 13.32 8.43
N GLU A 90 0.52 13.08 9.32
CA GLU A 90 0.70 12.27 10.54
C GLU A 90 1.20 10.85 10.24
N ILE A 91 0.82 10.29 9.09
CA ILE A 91 1.19 8.93 8.65
C ILE A 91 2.20 8.91 7.50
N GLY A 92 2.68 10.08 7.07
CA GLY A 92 3.54 10.25 5.90
C GLY A 92 2.92 9.70 4.61
N ALA A 93 1.60 9.82 4.46
CA ALA A 93 0.90 9.48 3.23
C ALA A 93 0.88 10.68 2.26
N PRO A 94 0.83 10.43 0.94
CA PRO A 94 0.68 11.49 -0.03
C PRO A 94 -0.73 12.09 0.02
N TYR A 95 -0.83 13.39 -0.28
CA TYR A 95 -2.08 14.12 -0.25
C TYR A 95 -2.22 15.18 -1.36
N VAL A 96 -3.46 15.52 -1.68
CA VAL A 96 -3.85 16.67 -2.50
C VAL A 96 -4.90 17.45 -1.72
N ALA A 97 -4.44 18.51 -1.05
CA ALA A 97 -5.29 19.44 -0.28
C ALA A 97 -5.55 20.77 -1.02
N ALA A 98 -4.88 20.96 -2.17
CA ALA A 98 -5.11 22.09 -3.06
C ALA A 98 -5.96 21.63 -4.26
N ARG A 99 -6.15 22.53 -5.23
CA ARG A 99 -6.87 22.21 -6.47
C ARG A 99 -6.23 21.02 -7.19
N TRP A 100 -7.05 20.00 -7.47
CA TRP A 100 -6.65 18.86 -8.30
C TRP A 100 -6.11 19.30 -9.68
N LEU A 101 -4.94 18.78 -10.04
CA LEU A 101 -4.39 18.94 -11.38
C LEU A 101 -4.91 17.80 -12.26
N GLY A 102 -5.66 18.17 -13.30
CA GLY A 102 -6.09 17.21 -14.30
C GLY A 102 -4.87 16.53 -14.93
N GLY A 103 -4.90 15.21 -15.02
CA GLY A 103 -3.76 14.41 -15.49
C GLY A 103 -2.94 13.78 -14.38
N THR A 104 -3.21 14.07 -13.10
CA THR A 104 -2.49 13.47 -11.96
C THR A 104 -2.47 11.94 -12.03
N ILE A 105 -3.55 11.30 -12.49
CA ILE A 105 -3.61 9.83 -12.60
C ILE A 105 -3.54 9.39 -14.07
N SER A 106 -4.32 10.06 -14.92
CA SER A 106 -4.44 9.71 -16.34
C SER A 106 -3.15 9.98 -17.13
N ASN A 107 -2.37 11.01 -16.78
CA ASN A 107 -1.10 11.37 -17.41
C ASN A 107 0.04 11.49 -16.39
N TRP A 108 0.25 10.41 -15.64
CA TRP A 108 1.29 10.34 -14.59
C TRP A 108 2.70 10.68 -15.09
N SER A 109 3.05 10.32 -16.33
CA SER A 109 4.37 10.61 -16.89
C SER A 109 4.67 12.11 -16.98
N GLU A 110 3.68 12.94 -17.31
CA GLU A 110 3.87 14.39 -17.39
C GLU A 110 3.89 15.02 -15.99
N ILE A 111 3.07 14.51 -15.08
CA ILE A 111 3.04 14.98 -13.69
C ILE A 111 4.34 14.64 -12.97
N LYS A 112 4.90 13.46 -13.21
CA LYS A 112 6.21 13.07 -12.70
C LYS A 112 7.31 14.03 -13.15
N LYS A 113 7.34 14.42 -14.43
CA LYS A 113 8.28 15.46 -14.91
C LYS A 113 8.13 16.79 -14.18
N ARG A 114 6.91 17.18 -13.78
CA ARG A 114 6.67 18.40 -13.00
C ARG A 114 7.17 18.29 -11.56
N ILE A 115 7.05 17.11 -10.96
CA ILE A 115 7.62 16.80 -9.65
C ILE A 115 9.15 16.87 -9.73
N ASP A 116 9.76 16.21 -10.72
CA ASP A 116 11.21 16.21 -10.94
C ASP A 116 11.73 17.64 -11.20
N ARG A 117 10.98 18.45 -11.96
CA ARG A 117 11.28 19.87 -12.18
C ARG A 117 11.25 20.69 -10.89
N LEU A 118 10.29 20.44 -10.00
CA LEU A 118 10.24 21.11 -8.70
C LEU A 118 11.45 20.73 -7.84
N ALA A 119 11.83 19.46 -7.82
CA ALA A 119 13.02 18.98 -7.12
C ALA A 119 14.30 19.64 -7.66
N GLU A 120 14.47 19.68 -8.98
CA GLU A 120 15.60 20.35 -9.65
C GLU A 120 15.69 21.84 -9.27
N ILE A 121 14.56 22.56 -9.27
CA ILE A 121 14.54 23.97 -8.89
C ILE A 121 14.96 24.13 -7.42
N LEU A 122 14.50 23.27 -6.52
CA LEU A 122 14.85 23.31 -5.10
C LEU A 122 16.35 23.07 -4.88
N GLU A 123 16.92 22.05 -5.52
CA GLU A 123 18.35 21.73 -5.44
C GLU A 123 19.22 22.88 -5.98
N LYS A 124 18.91 23.39 -7.18
CA LYS A 124 19.69 24.48 -7.79
C LYS A 124 19.53 25.81 -7.05
N THR A 125 18.40 26.03 -6.38
CA THR A 125 18.21 27.17 -5.48
C THR A 125 19.12 27.04 -4.26
N ALA A 126 19.16 25.85 -3.63
CA ALA A 126 19.99 25.59 -2.46
C ALA A 126 21.50 25.67 -2.78
N ALA A 127 21.91 25.19 -3.96
CA ALA A 127 23.28 25.27 -4.45
C ALA A 127 23.72 26.69 -4.89
N GLY A 128 22.79 27.65 -4.96
CA GLY A 128 23.06 29.01 -5.44
C GLY A 128 23.40 29.10 -6.94
N THR A 129 23.23 28.01 -7.68
CA THR A 129 23.56 27.91 -9.12
C THR A 129 22.65 28.78 -9.96
N LEU A 130 21.36 28.89 -9.60
CA LEU A 130 20.39 29.68 -10.36
C LEU A 130 20.78 31.17 -10.40
N ALA A 131 21.24 31.72 -9.28
CA ALA A 131 21.63 33.13 -9.19
C ALA A 131 22.85 33.48 -10.06
N LYS A 132 23.70 32.48 -10.35
CA LYS A 132 24.91 32.65 -11.19
C LYS A 132 24.62 32.48 -12.68
N GLN A 133 23.61 31.69 -13.05
CA GLN A 133 23.33 31.31 -14.43
C GLN A 133 22.22 32.13 -15.09
N HIS A 134 21.40 32.84 -14.31
CA HIS A 134 20.19 33.50 -14.80
C HIS A 134 20.17 35.01 -14.59
N THR A 135 19.49 35.70 -15.49
CA THR A 135 19.23 37.14 -15.33
C THR A 135 18.20 37.41 -14.23
N LYS A 136 18.12 38.65 -13.71
CA LYS A 136 17.11 39.03 -12.70
C LYS A 136 15.68 38.72 -13.14
N LEU A 137 15.36 38.92 -14.42
CA LEU A 137 14.02 38.63 -14.96
C LEU A 137 13.73 37.12 -14.96
N GLU A 138 14.71 36.30 -15.33
CA GLU A 138 14.60 34.83 -15.31
C GLU A 138 14.46 34.29 -13.90
N LEU A 139 15.21 34.83 -12.94
CA LEU A 139 15.09 34.47 -11.53
C LEU A 139 13.67 34.70 -11.01
N VAL A 140 13.06 35.85 -11.33
CA VAL A 140 11.66 36.14 -10.96
C VAL A 140 10.69 35.14 -11.62
N LYS A 141 10.94 34.74 -12.88
CA LYS A 141 10.12 33.73 -13.55
C LYS A 141 10.23 32.36 -12.88
N ILE A 142 11.45 31.94 -12.54
CA ILE A 142 11.73 30.66 -11.87
C ILE A 142 11.13 30.65 -10.46
N GLU A 143 11.20 31.78 -9.74
CA GLU A 143 10.61 31.90 -8.41
C GLU A 143 9.07 31.79 -8.46
N ARG A 144 8.43 32.42 -9.47
CA ARG A 144 6.99 32.27 -9.72
C ARG A 144 6.62 30.84 -10.09
N GLU A 145 7.43 30.18 -10.92
CA GLU A 145 7.27 28.77 -11.27
C GLU A 145 7.36 27.88 -10.02
N LYS A 146 8.42 28.05 -9.22
CA LYS A 146 8.65 27.36 -7.95
C LYS A 146 7.45 27.48 -7.04
N LYS A 147 6.97 28.71 -6.79
CA LYS A 147 5.81 28.97 -5.92
C LYS A 147 4.56 28.24 -6.42
N ARG A 148 4.29 28.33 -7.72
CA ARG A 148 3.12 27.67 -8.33
C ARG A 148 3.21 26.15 -8.23
N LEU A 149 4.39 25.57 -8.46
CA LEU A 149 4.61 24.13 -8.36
C LEU A 149 4.54 23.66 -6.91
N SER A 150 5.16 24.38 -5.97
CA SER A 150 5.14 24.02 -4.54
C SER A 150 3.74 24.05 -3.97
N GLU A 151 2.91 25.03 -4.32
CA GLU A 151 1.52 25.11 -3.83
C GLU A 151 0.64 23.95 -4.34
N ARG A 152 0.91 23.46 -5.55
CA ARG A 152 0.05 22.47 -6.22
C ARG A 152 0.54 21.03 -6.03
N LEU A 153 1.84 20.82 -5.92
CA LEU A 153 2.46 19.49 -5.84
C LEU A 153 2.89 19.12 -4.42
N ASP A 154 2.69 20.01 -3.44
CA ASP A 154 3.12 19.87 -2.03
C ASP A 154 3.05 18.41 -1.53
N GLY A 155 1.85 17.84 -1.49
CA GLY A 155 1.61 16.50 -0.93
C GLY A 155 1.82 15.33 -1.89
N ILE A 156 2.21 15.55 -3.15
CA ILE A 156 2.47 14.47 -4.13
C ILE A 156 3.94 14.37 -4.54
N THR A 157 4.82 15.20 -3.97
CA THR A 157 6.27 15.11 -4.19
C THR A 157 6.87 13.75 -3.80
N THR A 158 6.27 13.05 -2.85
CA THR A 158 6.71 11.74 -2.38
C THR A 158 6.20 10.57 -3.23
N LEU A 159 5.30 10.81 -4.20
CA LEU A 159 4.75 9.76 -5.05
C LEU A 159 5.74 9.37 -6.14
N THR A 160 6.16 8.10 -6.15
CA THR A 160 7.02 7.51 -7.18
C THR A 160 6.24 6.83 -8.30
N LYS A 161 5.08 6.26 -7.96
CA LYS A 161 4.13 5.59 -8.87
C LYS A 161 2.72 6.13 -8.64
N LYS A 162 1.79 5.76 -9.54
CA LYS A 162 0.36 6.03 -9.36
C LYS A 162 -0.13 5.46 -8.02
N PRO A 163 -1.07 6.13 -7.33
CA PRO A 163 -1.64 5.59 -6.11
C PRO A 163 -2.43 4.32 -6.37
N ASP A 164 -2.45 3.41 -5.39
CA ASP A 164 -3.17 2.14 -5.48
C ASP A 164 -4.63 2.29 -4.99
N ALA A 165 -4.94 3.33 -4.22
CA ALA A 165 -6.29 3.72 -3.83
C ALA A 165 -6.38 5.23 -3.52
N LEU A 166 -7.58 5.79 -3.57
CA LEU A 166 -7.85 7.18 -3.16
C LEU A 166 -8.74 7.20 -1.93
N LEU A 167 -8.43 8.12 -1.00
CA LEU A 167 -9.34 8.53 0.07
C LEU A 167 -9.81 9.96 -0.21
N VAL A 168 -11.06 10.12 -0.59
CA VAL A 168 -11.62 11.39 -1.10
C VAL A 168 -12.63 11.97 -0.11
N VAL A 169 -12.56 13.28 0.16
CA VAL A 169 -13.62 14.01 0.84
C VAL A 169 -14.41 14.83 -0.18
N ASP A 170 -15.71 14.57 -0.28
CA ASP A 170 -16.64 15.20 -1.24
C ASP A 170 -16.29 14.88 -2.71
N THR A 171 -16.86 13.78 -3.23
CA THR A 171 -16.63 13.34 -4.62
C THR A 171 -17.15 14.34 -5.66
N LYS A 172 -18.15 15.14 -5.30
CA LYS A 172 -18.73 16.15 -6.19
C LYS A 172 -17.79 17.34 -6.36
N HIS A 173 -17.14 17.76 -5.28
CA HIS A 173 -16.09 18.78 -5.34
C HIS A 173 -14.87 18.26 -6.11
N GLU A 174 -14.47 17.00 -5.84
CA GLU A 174 -13.30 16.35 -6.42
C GLU A 174 -13.59 15.53 -7.68
N LYS A 175 -14.59 15.94 -8.47
CA LYS A 175 -15.08 15.19 -9.66
C LYS A 175 -14.00 14.80 -10.67
N HIS A 176 -12.94 15.59 -10.81
CA HIS A 176 -11.86 15.31 -11.74
C HIS A 176 -10.95 14.20 -11.22
N ALA A 177 -10.64 14.20 -9.91
CA ALA A 177 -9.88 13.15 -9.27
C ALA A 177 -10.63 11.82 -9.33
N VAL A 178 -11.92 11.87 -8.98
CA VAL A 178 -12.84 10.72 -9.00
C VAL A 178 -12.94 10.13 -10.39
N LYS A 179 -13.16 10.96 -11.41
CA LYS A 179 -13.25 10.49 -12.80
C LYS A 179 -11.95 9.82 -13.24
N GLU A 180 -10.81 10.47 -13.04
CA GLU A 180 -9.52 9.89 -13.45
C GLU A 180 -9.20 8.58 -12.72
N ALA A 181 -9.55 8.46 -11.43
CA ALA A 181 -9.35 7.24 -10.66
C ALA A 181 -10.25 6.11 -11.14
N ASN A 182 -11.54 6.38 -11.38
CA ASN A 182 -12.49 5.40 -11.92
C ASN A 182 -12.07 4.93 -13.33
N ASP A 183 -11.69 5.85 -14.22
CA ASP A 183 -11.20 5.53 -15.56
C ASP A 183 -9.92 4.66 -15.51
N ALA A 184 -9.09 4.84 -14.48
CA ALA A 184 -7.87 4.06 -14.25
C ALA A 184 -8.09 2.76 -13.45
N GLY A 185 -9.32 2.46 -13.02
CA GLY A 185 -9.65 1.29 -12.19
C GLY A 185 -9.08 1.35 -10.76
N ILE A 186 -8.78 2.55 -10.26
CA ILE A 186 -8.26 2.75 -8.90
C ILE A 186 -9.44 2.85 -7.92
N PRO A 187 -9.54 2.00 -6.88
CA PRO A 187 -10.64 2.04 -5.94
C PRO A 187 -10.65 3.33 -5.12
N ILE A 188 -11.85 3.88 -4.94
CA ILE A 188 -12.08 5.13 -4.20
C ILE A 188 -12.84 4.80 -2.92
N ILE A 189 -12.26 5.20 -1.78
CA ILE A 189 -12.91 5.31 -0.48
C ILE A 189 -13.31 6.78 -0.33
N ALA A 190 -14.58 7.09 -0.06
CA ALA A 190 -15.02 8.48 -0.03
C ALA A 190 -15.97 8.82 1.10
N ILE A 191 -15.77 10.01 1.70
CA ILE A 191 -16.76 10.66 2.55
C ILE A 191 -17.69 11.48 1.63
N MET A 192 -18.98 11.13 1.63
CA MET A 192 -19.94 11.61 0.64
C MET A 192 -21.15 12.27 1.30
N SER A 193 -21.52 13.44 0.80
CA SER A 193 -22.75 14.13 1.18
C SER A 193 -23.96 13.61 0.41
N SER A 194 -25.16 14.03 0.78
CA SER A 194 -26.41 13.58 0.13
C SER A 194 -26.58 14.05 -1.33
N ASP A 195 -25.73 14.95 -1.82
CA ASP A 195 -25.76 15.48 -3.19
C ASP A 195 -24.69 14.88 -4.13
N CYS A 196 -23.95 13.87 -3.67
CA CYS A 196 -22.98 13.09 -4.44
C CYS A 196 -23.63 11.84 -5.09
N ASP A 197 -23.03 11.27 -6.15
CA ASP A 197 -23.47 9.98 -6.69
C ASP A 197 -22.78 8.84 -5.95
N ILE A 198 -23.54 7.91 -5.37
CA ILE A 198 -23.00 6.79 -4.59
C ILE A 198 -22.08 5.89 -5.44
N LYS A 199 -22.26 5.88 -6.75
CA LYS A 199 -21.47 5.07 -7.70
C LYS A 199 -20.06 5.62 -7.93
N ASP A 200 -19.80 6.87 -7.54
CA ASP A 200 -18.50 7.50 -7.69
C ASP A 200 -17.42 6.83 -6.84
N ALA A 201 -17.80 6.13 -5.76
CA ALA A 201 -16.89 5.49 -4.83
C ALA A 201 -17.19 4.00 -4.67
N ALA A 202 -16.14 3.19 -4.62
CA ALA A 202 -16.26 1.76 -4.32
C ALA A 202 -16.65 1.51 -2.86
N TYR A 203 -16.15 2.35 -1.96
CA TYR A 203 -16.44 2.30 -0.53
C TYR A 203 -16.95 3.67 -0.06
N PRO A 204 -18.25 3.96 -0.27
CA PRO A 204 -18.85 5.23 0.12
C PRO A 204 -19.17 5.25 1.61
N ILE A 205 -18.86 6.35 2.28
CA ILE A 205 -19.24 6.67 3.66
C ILE A 205 -20.17 7.89 3.59
N VAL A 206 -21.47 7.66 3.72
CA VAL A 206 -22.45 8.74 3.60
C VAL A 206 -22.52 9.48 4.92
N ALA A 207 -22.07 10.74 4.93
CA ALA A 207 -22.00 11.58 6.12
C ALA A 207 -21.99 13.07 5.76
N ASN A 208 -22.16 13.93 6.76
CA ASN A 208 -22.06 15.37 6.59
C ASN A 208 -20.62 15.83 6.29
N ASP A 209 -20.38 16.28 5.06
CA ASP A 209 -19.11 16.81 4.58
C ASP A 209 -18.89 18.30 4.91
N THR A 210 -19.92 19.00 5.40
CA THR A 210 -19.84 20.42 5.78
C THR A 210 -19.40 20.63 7.22
N SER A 211 -19.67 19.65 8.09
CA SER A 211 -19.21 19.69 9.48
C SER A 211 -17.74 19.30 9.54
N ARG A 212 -16.89 20.27 9.88
CA ARG A 212 -15.46 20.03 10.11
C ARG A 212 -15.22 18.92 11.14
N LYS A 213 -16.03 18.87 12.21
CA LYS A 213 -15.94 17.85 13.27
C LYS A 213 -16.26 16.45 12.76
N THR A 214 -17.27 16.32 11.90
CA THR A 214 -17.64 15.02 11.30
C THR A 214 -16.53 14.52 10.40
N VAL A 215 -16.02 15.36 9.51
CA VAL A 215 -14.94 14.98 8.60
C VAL A 215 -13.66 14.65 9.40
N GLU A 216 -13.33 15.43 10.43
CA GLU A 216 -12.18 15.17 11.30
C GLU A 216 -12.29 13.80 12.00
N LEU A 217 -13.45 13.48 12.59
CA LEU A 217 -13.69 12.19 13.26
C LEU A 217 -13.55 11.01 12.28
N ILE A 218 -14.24 11.08 11.14
CA ILE A 218 -14.21 9.98 10.17
C ILE A 218 -12.80 9.83 9.60
N LEU A 219 -12.14 10.94 9.25
CA LEU A 219 -10.81 10.92 8.67
C LEU A 219 -9.75 10.44 9.66
N SER A 220 -9.87 10.78 10.95
CA SER A 220 -8.96 10.29 11.98
C SER A 220 -9.10 8.77 12.14
N GLU A 221 -10.31 8.25 12.24
CA GLU A 221 -10.54 6.80 12.40
C GLU A 221 -10.04 5.99 11.18
N LEU A 222 -10.25 6.51 9.97
CA LEU A 222 -9.72 5.89 8.74
C LEU A 222 -8.18 5.94 8.70
N THR A 223 -7.59 7.04 9.15
CA THR A 223 -6.14 7.24 9.17
C THR A 223 -5.48 6.35 10.23
N GLU A 224 -6.08 6.20 11.40
CA GLU A 224 -5.64 5.29 12.46
C GLU A 224 -5.64 3.84 11.96
N ALA A 225 -6.73 3.40 11.31
CA ALA A 225 -6.82 2.06 10.73
C ALA A 225 -5.71 1.77 9.69
N PHE A 226 -5.32 2.79 8.91
CA PHE A 226 -4.20 2.67 7.98
C PHE A 226 -2.83 2.72 8.68
N ALA A 227 -2.67 3.53 9.73
CA ALA A 227 -1.41 3.79 10.43
C ALA A 227 -0.91 2.60 11.24
N ASP A 228 -1.78 1.98 12.05
CA ASP A 228 -1.42 0.94 13.00
C ASP A 228 -0.79 -0.27 12.29
N ILE A 229 -1.29 -0.55 11.09
CA ILE A 229 -0.82 -1.64 10.26
C ILE A 229 0.38 -1.24 9.42
N LYS A 230 0.46 0.00 8.91
CA LYS A 230 1.66 0.46 8.19
C LYS A 230 2.90 0.41 9.10
N LYS A 231 2.75 0.80 10.37
CA LYS A 231 3.82 0.65 11.38
C LYS A 231 4.17 -0.81 11.62
N ALA A 232 3.18 -1.70 11.76
CA ALA A 232 3.42 -3.13 11.92
C ALA A 232 4.09 -3.76 10.67
N ALA A 233 3.67 -3.36 9.47
CA ALA A 233 4.22 -3.80 8.19
C ALA A 233 5.64 -3.28 7.97
N ASP A 234 5.94 -2.04 8.36
CA ASP A 234 7.30 -1.48 8.32
C ASP A 234 8.21 -2.14 9.34
N ILE A 235 7.71 -2.50 10.53
CA ILE A 235 8.44 -3.32 11.51
C ILE A 235 8.68 -4.73 10.95
N LEU A 236 7.69 -5.36 10.32
CA LEU A 236 7.84 -6.67 9.68
C LEU A 236 8.79 -6.64 8.48
N LYS A 237 8.78 -5.58 7.67
CA LYS A 237 9.72 -5.35 6.56
C LYS A 237 11.14 -5.09 7.06
N LYS A 238 11.30 -4.31 8.14
CA LYS A 238 12.60 -4.09 8.79
C LYS A 238 13.11 -5.35 9.49
N HIS A 239 12.25 -6.16 10.11
CA HIS A 239 12.64 -7.43 10.72
C HIS A 239 12.94 -8.52 9.69
N SER A 240 12.18 -8.60 8.58
CA SER A 240 12.49 -9.53 7.48
C SER A 240 13.80 -9.16 6.79
N GLY A 241 14.02 -7.89 6.44
CA GLY A 241 15.27 -7.42 5.80
C GLY A 241 16.50 -7.46 6.72
N ALA A 242 16.35 -7.15 8.01
CA ALA A 242 17.47 -7.22 8.97
C ALA A 242 17.80 -8.65 9.42
N SER A 243 16.85 -9.60 9.35
CA SER A 243 17.11 -11.01 9.66
C SER A 243 17.95 -11.70 8.59
N ALA A 244 17.77 -11.36 7.31
CA ALA A 244 18.55 -11.91 6.21
C ALA A 244 20.03 -11.51 6.29
N LEU A 245 20.32 -10.23 6.60
CA LEU A 245 21.69 -9.72 6.76
C LEU A 245 22.38 -10.23 8.03
N LYS A 246 21.64 -10.52 9.11
CA LYS A 246 22.20 -11.12 10.35
C LYS A 246 22.36 -12.64 10.29
N LYS A 247 21.75 -13.32 9.32
CA LYS A 247 21.85 -14.78 9.13
C LYS A 247 23.07 -15.18 8.28
N ALA A 248 23.53 -14.32 7.37
CA ALA A 248 24.65 -14.62 6.46
C ALA A 248 25.99 -14.93 7.16
N ASP A 249 26.23 -14.41 8.37
CA ASP A 249 27.44 -14.66 9.17
C ASP A 249 27.32 -15.81 10.18
N ARG A 250 26.18 -16.54 10.21
CA ARG A 250 25.97 -17.65 11.14
C ARG A 250 26.50 -18.96 10.56
N GLU A 251 27.25 -19.69 11.37
CA GLU A 251 27.90 -20.96 11.00
C GLU A 251 26.88 -22.10 10.90
N LEU A 252 26.92 -22.85 9.79
CA LEU A 252 26.06 -24.01 9.53
C LEU A 252 26.71 -25.26 10.15
N LYS A 253 26.24 -25.67 11.33
CA LYS A 253 26.86 -26.76 12.13
C LYS A 253 26.20 -28.12 11.93
N ALA A 254 25.04 -28.16 11.27
CA ALA A 254 24.27 -29.37 11.03
C ALA A 254 23.77 -29.45 9.58
N GLY A 255 23.25 -30.60 9.18
CA GLY A 255 22.67 -30.78 7.86
C GLY A 255 22.20 -32.21 7.61
N VAL A 256 21.51 -32.40 6.50
CA VAL A 256 21.02 -33.71 6.04
C VAL A 256 21.40 -33.92 4.58
N ILE A 257 21.66 -35.17 4.21
CA ILE A 257 21.91 -35.55 2.83
C ILE A 257 20.62 -36.08 2.24
N GLY A 258 20.08 -35.35 1.27
CA GLY A 258 19.03 -35.84 0.39
C GLY A 258 19.64 -36.68 -0.72
N SER A 259 19.00 -37.80 -1.07
CA SER A 259 19.39 -38.63 -2.21
C SER A 259 18.18 -38.98 -3.07
N TYR A 260 18.40 -39.06 -4.37
CA TYR A 260 17.40 -39.44 -5.35
C TYR A 260 18.04 -40.27 -6.46
N THR A 261 17.34 -41.31 -6.91
CA THR A 261 17.74 -42.15 -8.04
C THR A 261 16.56 -42.29 -9.00
N HIS A 262 16.85 -42.24 -10.29
CA HIS A 262 15.87 -42.38 -11.36
C HIS A 262 16.32 -43.49 -12.32
N ASP A 263 15.47 -44.50 -12.46
CA ASP A 263 15.59 -45.63 -13.40
C ASP A 263 16.95 -46.35 -13.43
N GLY A 264 17.73 -46.26 -12.34
CA GLY A 264 19.07 -46.86 -12.22
C GLY A 264 20.17 -46.17 -13.04
N GLY A 265 19.82 -45.26 -13.95
CA GLY A 265 20.76 -44.55 -14.81
C GLY A 265 21.22 -43.20 -14.26
N ILE A 266 20.42 -42.51 -13.45
CA ILE A 266 20.75 -41.19 -12.90
C ILE A 266 20.58 -41.18 -11.39
N GLY A 267 21.60 -40.71 -10.67
CA GLY A 267 21.58 -40.52 -9.23
C GLY A 267 22.01 -39.11 -8.85
N ALA A 268 21.41 -38.55 -7.81
CA ALA A 268 21.81 -37.25 -7.26
C ALA A 268 21.79 -37.27 -5.74
N MET A 269 22.73 -36.53 -5.15
CA MET A 269 22.82 -36.29 -3.73
C MET A 269 23.02 -34.80 -3.46
N VAL A 270 22.35 -34.27 -2.46
CA VAL A 270 22.45 -32.87 -2.03
C VAL A 270 22.67 -32.82 -0.52
N LEU A 271 23.69 -32.10 -0.08
CA LEU A 271 23.88 -31.71 1.31
C LEU A 271 23.13 -30.41 1.55
N LEU A 272 22.08 -30.49 2.36
CA LEU A 272 21.33 -29.34 2.85
C LEU A 272 21.79 -29.04 4.28
N SER A 273 22.38 -27.88 4.50
CA SER A 273 22.97 -27.47 5.77
C SER A 273 22.11 -26.43 6.49
N CYS A 274 22.09 -26.51 7.82
CA CYS A 274 21.37 -25.59 8.72
C CYS A 274 22.19 -25.28 9.98
N GLU A 275 21.67 -24.39 10.83
CA GLU A 275 22.34 -23.98 12.06
C GLU A 275 22.24 -25.08 13.15
N THR A 276 21.07 -25.68 13.36
CA THR A 276 20.82 -26.63 14.46
C THR A 276 20.53 -28.06 14.02
N ASP A 277 20.84 -29.03 14.88
CA ASP A 277 20.55 -30.44 14.63
C ASP A 277 19.06 -30.79 14.79
N PHE A 278 18.31 -29.97 15.52
CA PHE A 278 16.85 -30.11 15.64
C PHE A 278 16.15 -29.92 14.30
N VAL A 279 16.52 -28.87 13.55
CA VAL A 279 15.99 -28.63 12.19
C VAL A 279 16.46 -29.74 11.24
N ALA A 280 17.74 -30.12 11.29
CA ALA A 280 18.30 -31.17 10.43
C ALA A 280 17.58 -32.52 10.57
N LYS A 281 17.13 -32.87 11.78
CA LYS A 281 16.42 -34.12 12.08
C LYS A 281 14.91 -34.07 11.76
N SER A 282 14.38 -32.91 11.37
CA SER A 282 12.95 -32.78 11.11
C SER A 282 12.55 -33.51 9.81
N PRO A 283 11.35 -34.14 9.75
CA PRO A 283 10.87 -34.78 8.54
C PRO A 283 10.74 -33.83 7.35
N GLU A 284 10.36 -32.58 7.62
CA GLU A 284 10.17 -31.54 6.60
C GLU A 284 11.50 -31.12 5.96
N PHE A 285 12.56 -30.96 6.77
CA PHE A 285 13.90 -30.62 6.26
C PHE A 285 14.51 -31.76 5.46
N SER A 286 14.31 -33.01 5.90
CA SER A 286 14.71 -34.21 5.17
C SER A 286 13.98 -34.36 3.84
N ALA A 287 12.68 -34.03 3.80
CA ALA A 287 11.89 -34.02 2.57
C ALA A 287 12.42 -32.96 1.58
N LEU A 288 12.71 -31.75 2.05
CA LEU A 288 13.27 -30.68 1.22
C LEU A 288 14.62 -31.08 0.59
N ALA A 289 15.52 -31.70 1.35
CA ALA A 289 16.80 -32.18 0.81
C ALA A 289 16.60 -33.23 -0.30
N ARG A 290 15.62 -34.13 -0.15
CA ARG A 290 15.26 -35.10 -1.19
C ARG A 290 14.67 -34.45 -2.43
N GLU A 291 13.86 -33.40 -2.27
CA GLU A 291 13.33 -32.62 -3.39
C GLU A 291 14.43 -31.91 -4.17
N LEU A 292 15.41 -31.33 -3.47
CA LEU A 292 16.59 -30.74 -4.12
C LEU A 292 17.44 -31.79 -4.84
N ALA A 293 17.56 -33.00 -4.31
CA ALA A 293 18.22 -34.09 -5.02
C ALA A 293 17.48 -34.46 -6.32
N MET A 294 16.14 -34.42 -6.33
CA MET A 294 15.33 -34.62 -7.54
C MET A 294 15.53 -33.48 -8.55
N GLN A 295 15.57 -32.22 -8.09
CA GLN A 295 15.90 -31.05 -8.91
C GLN A 295 17.26 -31.23 -9.60
N VAL A 296 18.29 -31.59 -8.84
CA VAL A 296 19.64 -31.81 -9.37
C VAL A 296 19.63 -32.94 -10.41
N ALA A 297 18.99 -34.07 -10.11
CA ALA A 297 18.91 -35.19 -11.06
C ALA A 297 18.27 -34.79 -12.40
N ALA A 298 17.21 -33.97 -12.35
CA ALA A 298 16.42 -33.56 -13.51
C ALA A 298 17.06 -32.45 -14.34
N MET A 299 17.67 -31.46 -13.68
CA MET A 299 18.09 -30.20 -14.33
C MET A 299 19.59 -30.09 -14.57
N ASP A 300 20.38 -31.07 -14.12
CA ASP A 300 21.83 -31.18 -14.37
C ASP A 300 22.63 -29.89 -14.12
N PRO A 301 22.51 -29.24 -12.94
CA PRO A 301 23.27 -28.04 -12.64
C PRO A 301 24.78 -28.32 -12.61
N GLU A 302 25.58 -27.39 -13.13
CA GLU A 302 27.05 -27.51 -13.10
C GLU A 302 27.64 -27.00 -11.78
N THR A 303 27.00 -26.00 -11.16
CA THR A 303 27.48 -25.33 -9.93
C THR A 303 26.35 -25.08 -8.95
N THR A 304 26.68 -24.76 -7.71
CA THR A 304 25.71 -24.37 -6.68
C THR A 304 24.94 -23.12 -7.09
N GLU A 305 25.62 -22.14 -7.67
CA GLU A 305 25.04 -20.91 -8.17
C GLU A 305 24.06 -21.17 -9.32
N ASP A 306 24.40 -22.09 -10.21
CA ASP A 306 23.54 -22.55 -11.29
C ASP A 306 22.29 -23.26 -10.73
N LEU A 307 22.45 -24.22 -9.82
CA LEU A 307 21.32 -24.86 -9.11
C LEU A 307 20.38 -23.83 -8.50
N LEU A 308 20.92 -22.81 -7.82
CA LEU A 308 20.12 -21.75 -7.18
C LEU A 308 19.34 -20.89 -8.18
N ALA A 309 19.88 -20.68 -9.37
CA ALA A 309 19.26 -19.87 -10.42
C ALA A 309 18.17 -20.63 -11.20
N GLN A 310 18.21 -21.96 -11.20
CA GLN A 310 17.24 -22.80 -11.92
C GLN A 310 15.81 -22.61 -11.41
N ALA A 311 14.85 -22.73 -12.34
CA ALA A 311 13.43 -22.85 -12.00
C ALA A 311 13.17 -24.16 -11.26
N TYR A 312 12.33 -24.10 -10.23
CA TYR A 312 12.01 -25.27 -9.42
C TYR A 312 11.08 -26.21 -10.17
N ILE A 313 11.44 -27.50 -10.28
CA ILE A 313 10.72 -28.48 -11.10
C ILE A 313 9.24 -28.68 -10.71
N LYS A 314 8.87 -28.42 -9.45
CA LYS A 314 7.47 -28.53 -9.01
C LYS A 314 6.68 -27.23 -9.13
N ASP A 315 7.36 -26.10 -9.30
CA ASP A 315 6.74 -24.78 -9.41
C ASP A 315 7.62 -23.85 -10.27
N ALA A 316 7.30 -23.77 -11.56
CA ALA A 316 8.03 -22.97 -12.54
C ALA A 316 7.99 -21.45 -12.26
N GLY A 317 7.11 -20.99 -11.35
CA GLY A 317 7.04 -19.59 -10.90
C GLY A 317 8.12 -19.22 -9.88
N LYS A 318 8.91 -20.19 -9.39
CA LYS A 318 9.93 -19.98 -8.36
C LYS A 318 11.28 -20.55 -8.79
N THR A 319 12.36 -19.91 -8.34
CA THR A 319 13.71 -20.47 -8.43
C THR A 319 14.03 -21.33 -7.21
N VAL A 320 15.06 -22.16 -7.31
CA VAL A 320 15.58 -22.93 -6.15
C VAL A 320 16.07 -22.01 -5.04
N ARG A 321 16.63 -20.83 -5.37
CA ARG A 321 16.96 -19.79 -4.38
C ARG A 321 15.73 -19.35 -3.60
N ASN A 322 14.64 -19.01 -4.28
CA ASN A 322 13.42 -18.59 -3.61
C ASN A 322 12.86 -19.69 -2.70
N LEU A 323 12.96 -20.96 -3.12
CA LEU A 323 12.56 -22.11 -2.30
C LEU A 323 13.38 -22.21 -1.01
N LEU A 324 14.71 -22.04 -1.09
CA LEU A 324 15.59 -22.08 0.08
C LEU A 324 15.39 -20.86 1.00
N ASP A 325 15.14 -19.69 0.44
CA ASP A 325 14.81 -18.49 1.21
C ASP A 325 13.49 -18.65 1.97
N GLU A 326 12.46 -19.22 1.34
CA GLU A 326 11.19 -19.57 1.98
C GLU A 326 11.39 -20.62 3.09
N ALA A 327 12.21 -21.64 2.84
CA ALA A 327 12.57 -22.64 3.85
C ALA A 327 13.30 -22.02 5.05
N ALA A 328 14.27 -21.13 4.81
CA ALA A 328 15.00 -20.43 5.86
C ALA A 328 14.11 -19.49 6.70
N GLN A 329 13.03 -18.96 6.10
CA GLN A 329 11.99 -18.24 6.83
C GLN A 329 11.12 -19.19 7.64
N LYS A 330 10.68 -20.31 7.05
CA LYS A 330 9.84 -21.32 7.71
C LYS A 330 10.51 -21.93 8.93
N PHE A 331 11.77 -22.34 8.80
CA PHE A 331 12.54 -22.96 9.89
C PHE A 331 13.11 -21.94 10.87
N GLY A 332 13.09 -20.65 10.53
CA GLY A 332 13.66 -19.59 11.36
C GLY A 332 15.20 -19.56 11.37
N GLU A 333 15.88 -20.46 10.66
CA GLU A 333 17.34 -20.63 10.63
C GLU A 333 17.89 -20.52 9.19
N ARG A 334 19.18 -20.19 9.05
CA ARG A 334 19.87 -20.23 7.76
C ARG A 334 19.82 -21.65 7.19
N THR A 335 19.43 -21.78 5.93
CA THR A 335 19.31 -23.06 5.22
C THR A 335 19.95 -22.94 3.85
N GLU A 336 20.95 -23.78 3.55
CA GLU A 336 21.72 -23.68 2.31
C GLU A 336 22.04 -25.05 1.71
N ALA A 337 21.93 -25.17 0.38
CA ALA A 337 22.45 -26.30 -0.36
C ALA A 337 23.97 -26.11 -0.57
N THR A 338 24.77 -26.68 0.32
CA THR A 338 26.22 -26.42 0.38
C THR A 338 27.01 -27.25 -0.62
N ARG A 339 26.49 -28.42 -0.98
CA ARG A 339 27.14 -29.32 -1.94
C ARG A 339 26.12 -30.21 -2.61
N PHE A 340 26.34 -30.53 -3.88
CA PHE A 340 25.62 -31.60 -4.55
C PHE A 340 26.55 -32.41 -5.44
N VAL A 341 26.07 -33.59 -5.82
CA VAL A 341 26.69 -34.45 -6.82
C VAL A 341 25.58 -35.05 -7.66
N ARG A 342 25.77 -35.07 -8.98
CA ARG A 342 24.97 -35.84 -9.91
C ARG A 342 25.85 -36.88 -10.58
N LEU A 343 25.35 -38.10 -10.65
CA LEU A 343 25.97 -39.23 -11.32
C LEU A 343 25.02 -39.71 -12.41
N SER A 344 25.58 -40.00 -13.58
CA SER A 344 24.85 -40.59 -14.68
C SER A 344 25.67 -41.77 -15.21
N SER A 345 25.03 -42.94 -15.32
CA SER A 345 25.58 -44.05 -16.07
C SER A 345 25.41 -43.70 -17.55
N ARG A 346 26.51 -43.45 -18.26
CA ARG A 346 26.49 -43.49 -19.72
C ARG A 346 26.12 -44.87 -20.22
#